data_AF-A0A2H6ELQ6-F1
#
_entry.id   AF-A0A2H6ELQ6-F1
#
_cell.length_a   1.000
_cell.length_b   1.000
_cell.length_c   1.000
_cell.angle_alpha   90.00
_cell.angle_beta   90.00
_cell.angle_gamma   90.00
#
_symmetry.space_group_name_H-M   'P 1'
#
loop_
_entity.id
_entity.type
_entity.pdbx_description
1 polymer ?
#
loop_
_entity_poly.entity_id
_entity_poly.type
_entity_poly.pdbx_seq_one_letter_code
_entity_poly.pdbx_strand_id
1 'polypeptide(L)'
;MNIITESKSRHYKNNKISVKKFFRNFFTLPFEIGLYGFSAIFTVIVTVRILSYILKFQEVFRITINDLLFSLWGFIIFFLFTILKHFKKY
;
A
#
# COMPACT_ATOMS: atom_id res chain seq x y z
N MET A 1 25.02 -15.48 -45.66
CA MET A 1 24.25 -14.23 -45.44
C MET A 1 22.97 -14.58 -44.68
N ASN A 2 23.07 -14.80 -43.36
CA ASN A 2 21.94 -15.27 -42.52
C ASN A 2 22.01 -14.79 -41.05
N ILE A 3 22.93 -13.86 -40.74
CA ILE A 3 23.22 -13.42 -39.36
C ILE A 3 22.28 -12.26 -38.94
N ILE A 4 21.76 -11.51 -39.91
CA ILE A 4 20.92 -10.32 -39.67
C ILE A 4 19.46 -10.71 -39.36
N THR A 5 18.98 -11.82 -39.91
CA THR A 5 17.60 -12.31 -39.74
C THR A 5 17.36 -12.94 -38.36
N GLU A 6 18.35 -13.60 -37.75
CA GLU A 6 18.24 -14.14 -36.39
C GLU A 6 18.35 -13.09 -35.28
N SER A 7 19.00 -11.95 -35.54
CA SER A 7 19.16 -10.87 -34.57
C SER A 7 17.83 -10.16 -34.27
N LYS A 8 17.00 -9.92 -35.31
CA LYS A 8 15.71 -9.21 -35.14
C LYS A 8 14.66 -10.04 -34.40
N SER A 9 14.67 -11.36 -34.50
CA SER A 9 13.66 -12.22 -33.86
C SER A 9 13.88 -12.41 -32.35
N ARG A 10 15.10 -12.16 -31.83
CA ARG A 10 15.36 -12.18 -30.38
C ARG A 10 14.89 -10.92 -29.65
N HIS A 11 14.83 -9.78 -30.34
CA HIS A 11 14.45 -8.51 -29.71
C HIS A 11 12.94 -8.30 -29.53
N TYR A 12 12.10 -9.10 -30.19
CA TYR A 12 10.64 -9.00 -30.09
C TYR A 12 10.04 -9.86 -28.97
N LYS A 13 10.83 -10.78 -28.38
CA LYS A 13 10.33 -11.80 -27.44
C LYS A 13 10.31 -11.38 -25.97
N ASN A 14 10.65 -10.12 -25.62
CA ASN A 14 10.91 -9.76 -24.22
C ASN A 14 10.04 -8.66 -23.60
N ASN A 15 8.93 -8.27 -24.24
CA ASN A 15 8.01 -7.25 -23.71
C ASN A 15 6.62 -7.76 -23.31
N LYS A 16 6.46 -9.08 -23.05
CA LYS A 16 5.32 -9.53 -22.24
C LYS A 16 5.58 -9.11 -20.80
N ILE A 17 5.17 -7.89 -20.45
CA ILE A 17 4.96 -7.50 -19.06
C ILE A 17 4.13 -8.62 -18.45
N SER A 18 4.75 -9.43 -17.58
CA SER A 18 4.04 -10.57 -17.03
C SER A 18 2.87 -10.00 -16.23
N VAL A 19 1.67 -10.52 -16.45
CA VAL A 19 0.45 -10.11 -15.73
C VAL A 19 0.70 -10.11 -14.22
N LYS A 20 1.54 -11.04 -13.75
CA LYS A 20 2.07 -11.11 -12.39
C LYS A 20 2.82 -9.85 -11.94
N LYS A 21 3.69 -9.27 -12.78
CA LYS A 21 4.42 -8.04 -12.48
C LYS A 21 3.50 -6.82 -12.45
N PHE A 22 2.48 -6.79 -13.31
CA PHE A 22 1.44 -5.75 -13.29
C PHE A 22 0.62 -5.82 -11.99
N PHE A 23 0.03 -6.97 -11.67
CA PHE A 23 -0.76 -7.15 -10.44
C PHE A 23 0.04 -6.82 -9.17
N ARG A 24 1.31 -7.26 -9.11
CA ARG A 24 2.18 -6.96 -7.97
C ARG A 24 2.39 -5.46 -7.78
N ASN A 25 2.66 -4.72 -8.86
CA ASN A 25 2.99 -3.30 -8.79
C ASN A 25 1.76 -2.41 -8.53
N PHE A 26 0.57 -2.81 -8.99
CA PHE A 26 -0.64 -1.98 -8.88
C PHE A 26 -1.58 -2.38 -7.75
N PHE A 27 -1.52 -3.63 -7.26
CA PHE A 27 -2.39 -4.10 -6.18
C PHE A 27 -1.60 -4.52 -4.95
N THR A 28 -0.71 -5.51 -5.07
CA THR A 28 -0.06 -6.12 -3.89
C THR A 28 0.80 -5.12 -3.14
N LEU A 29 1.68 -4.40 -3.83
CA LEU A 29 2.61 -3.48 -3.20
C LEU A 29 1.93 -2.23 -2.62
N PRO A 30 0.99 -1.57 -3.32
CA PRO A 30 0.19 -0.51 -2.71
C PRO A 30 -0.64 -0.97 -1.52
N PHE A 31 -1.20 -2.19 -1.57
CA PHE A 31 -1.99 -2.76 -0.47
C PHE A 31 -1.14 -2.99 0.79
N GLU A 32 0.05 -3.59 0.65
CA GLU A 32 1.00 -3.76 1.75
C GLU A 32 1.37 -2.39 2.36
N ILE A 33 1.68 -1.40 1.53
CA ILE A 33 2.03 -0.05 2.00
C ILE A 33 0.84 0.66 2.66
N GLY A 34 -0.36 0.48 2.12
CA GLY A 34 -1.61 0.94 2.76
C GLY A 34 -1.79 0.32 4.15
N LEU A 35 -1.57 -0.99 4.30
CA LEU A 35 -1.67 -1.67 5.60
C LEU A 35 -0.66 -1.14 6.62
N TYR A 36 0.57 -0.81 6.19
CA TYR A 36 1.52 -0.13 7.06
C TYR A 36 0.98 1.23 7.53
N GLY A 37 0.42 2.03 6.62
CA GLY A 37 -0.23 3.30 6.95
C GLY A 37 -1.39 3.15 7.95
N PHE A 38 -2.25 2.16 7.72
CA PHE A 38 -3.32 1.79 8.65
C PHE A 38 -2.77 1.45 10.03
N SER A 39 -1.80 0.54 10.10
CA SER A 39 -1.24 0.06 11.36
C SER A 39 -0.57 1.18 12.15
N ALA A 40 0.11 2.11 11.47
CA ALA A 40 0.77 3.23 12.11
C ALA A 40 -0.25 4.16 12.79
N ILE A 41 -1.29 4.58 12.05
CA ILE A 41 -2.33 5.45 12.61
C ILE A 41 -3.12 4.73 13.69
N PHE A 42 -3.50 3.47 13.46
CA PHE A 42 -4.24 2.68 14.44
C PHE A 42 -3.46 2.52 15.75
N THR A 43 -2.16 2.24 15.67
CA THR A 43 -1.28 2.14 16.84
C THR A 43 -1.26 3.44 17.64
N VAL A 44 -1.16 4.59 16.96
CA VAL A 44 -1.22 5.90 17.62
C VAL A 44 -2.56 6.08 18.33
N ILE A 45 -3.68 5.79 17.68
CA ILE A 45 -5.02 5.94 18.28
C ILE A 45 -5.16 5.03 19.51
N VAL A 46 -4.79 3.76 19.39
CA VAL A 46 -4.81 2.81 20.51
C VAL A 46 -3.94 3.30 21.66
N THR A 47 -2.74 3.79 21.37
CA THR A 47 -1.83 4.32 22.38
C THR A 47 -2.44 5.52 23.11
N VAL A 48 -3.04 6.46 22.37
CA VAL A 48 -3.72 7.62 22.96
C VAL A 48 -4.91 7.19 23.82
N ARG A 49 -5.69 6.19 23.38
CA ARG A 49 -6.82 5.66 24.16
C ARG A 49 -6.35 4.99 25.46
N ILE A 50 -5.27 4.22 25.39
CA ILE A 50 -4.65 3.59 26.57
C ILE A 50 -4.15 4.65 27.54
N LEU A 51 -3.39 5.64 27.06
CA LEU A 51 -2.91 6.74 27.90
C LEU A 51 -4.07 7.52 28.53
N SER A 52 -5.12 7.81 27.76
CA SER A 52 -6.31 8.51 28.25
C SER A 52 -7.01 7.74 29.37
N TYR A 53 -7.05 6.42 29.27
CA TYR A 53 -7.61 5.54 30.30
C TYR A 53 -6.72 5.49 31.55
N ILE A 54 -5.40 5.32 31.39
CA ILE A 54 -4.44 5.25 32.51
C ILE A 54 -4.41 6.58 33.30
N LEU A 55 -4.47 7.72 32.60
CA LEU A 55 -4.50 9.05 33.20
C LEU A 55 -5.88 9.42 33.78
N LYS A 56 -6.86 8.51 33.72
CA LYS A 56 -8.24 8.71 34.19
C LYS A 56 -8.99 9.88 33.53
N PHE A 57 -8.61 10.26 32.31
CA PHE A 57 -9.41 11.18 31.50
C PHE A 57 -10.65 10.51 30.91
N GLN A 58 -10.66 9.17 30.82
CA GLN A 58 -11.80 8.36 30.42
C GLN A 58 -11.99 7.22 31.42
N GLU A 59 -13.23 7.04 31.90
CA GLU A 59 -13.57 6.00 32.87
C GLU A 59 -13.61 4.59 32.26
N VAL A 60 -13.84 4.51 30.94
CA VAL A 60 -13.98 3.24 30.22
C VAL A 60 -13.09 3.25 28.99
N PHE A 61 -12.27 2.21 28.85
CA PHE A 61 -11.52 1.97 27.62
C PHE A 61 -12.46 1.47 26.53
N ARG A 62 -12.69 2.30 25.50
CA ARG A 62 -13.51 1.93 24.34
C ARG A 62 -12.88 2.44 23.06
N ILE A 63 -12.60 1.52 22.14
CA ILE A 63 -12.30 1.84 20.74
C ILE A 63 -13.63 1.97 20.01
N THR A 64 -13.81 3.09 19.32
CA THR A 64 -15.03 3.40 18.58
C THR A 64 -14.86 3.09 17.09
N ILE A 65 -15.97 2.95 16.37
CA ILE A 65 -15.93 2.77 14.91
C ILE A 65 -15.24 3.96 14.21
N ASN A 66 -15.34 5.16 14.77
CA ASN A 66 -14.69 6.35 14.23
C ASN A 66 -13.16 6.23 14.30
N ASP A 67 -12.62 5.62 15.36
CA ASP A 67 -11.18 5.37 15.49
C ASP A 67 -10.68 4.44 14.36
N LEU A 68 -11.46 3.42 14.01
CA LEU A 68 -11.17 2.51 12.90
C LEU A 68 -11.29 3.21 11.53
N LEU A 69 -12.30 4.06 11.35
CA LEU A 69 -12.46 4.86 10.14
C LEU A 69 -11.29 5.83 9.95
N PHE A 70 -10.80 6.45 11.04
CA PHE A 70 -9.61 7.30 10.99
C PHE A 70 -8.34 6.53 10.59
N SER A 71 -8.14 5.31 11.09
CA SER A 71 -6.99 4.50 10.65
C SER A 71 -7.14 4.03 9.20
N LEU A 72 -8.37 3.78 8.73
CA LEU A 72 -8.67 3.51 7.31
C LEU A 72 -8.30 4.68 6.38
N TRP A 73 -8.40 5.93 6.84
CA TRP A 73 -7.88 7.06 6.07
C TRP A 73 -6.37 6.95 5.84
N GLY A 74 -5.61 6.49 6.85
CA GLY A 74 -4.19 6.17 6.68
C GLY A 74 -3.95 5.14 5.60
N PHE A 75 -4.74 4.07 5.58
CA PHE A 75 -4.69 3.07 4.51
C PHE A 75 -4.86 3.73 3.13
N ILE A 76 -5.95 4.46 2.95
CA ILE A 76 -6.37 5.02 1.66
C ILE A 76 -5.31 6.00 1.13
N ILE A 77 -4.78 6.88 1.98
CA ILE A 77 -3.78 7.88 1.58
C ILE A 77 -2.50 7.20 1.09
N PHE A 78 -1.95 6.26 1.86
CA PHE A 78 -0.71 5.58 1.51
C PHE A 78 -0.87 4.64 0.30
N PHE A 79 -2.02 3.98 0.20
CA PHE A 79 -2.39 3.16 -0.95
C PHE A 79 -2.43 3.99 -2.24
N LEU A 80 -3.19 5.10 -2.25
CA LEU A 80 -3.30 5.99 -3.41
C LEU A 80 -1.96 6.63 -3.77
N PHE A 81 -1.18 7.09 -2.79
CA PHE A 81 0.14 7.65 -3.02
C PHE A 81 1.07 6.65 -3.71
N THR A 82 1.04 5.39 -3.28
CA THR A 82 1.87 4.33 -3.85
C THR A 82 1.47 3.97 -5.27
N ILE A 83 0.15 3.94 -5.55
CA ILE A 83 -0.38 3.76 -6.89
C ILE A 83 0.07 4.89 -7.80
N LEU A 84 -0.14 6.15 -7.38
CA LEU A 84 0.26 7.33 -8.14
C LEU A 84 1.76 7.34 -8.46
N LYS A 85 2.59 6.94 -7.49
CA LYS A 85 4.04 6.80 -7.68
C LYS A 85 4.40 5.74 -8.73
N HIS A 86 3.65 4.64 -8.81
CA HIS A 86 3.86 3.62 -9.84
C HIS A 86 3.36 4.06 -11.22
N PHE A 87 2.24 4.79 -11.28
CA PHE A 87 1.76 5.39 -12.53
C PHE A 87 2.74 6.40 -13.11
N LYS A 88 3.36 7.26 -12.29
CA LYS A 88 4.37 8.23 -12.76
C LYS A 88 5.65 7.57 -13.30
N LYS A 89 5.93 6.32 -12.93
CA LYS A 89 7.15 5.60 -13.31
C LYS A 89 7.01 4.83 -14.64
N TYR A 90 5.79 4.69 -15.14
CA TYR A 90 5.47 4.13 -16.46
C TYR A 90 5.16 5.24 -17.45
#